data_AF-A0A925VH37-F1
#
_entry.id   AF-A0A925VH37-F1
#
_cell.length_a   1.000
_cell.length_b   1.000
_cell.length_c   1.000
_cell.angle_alpha   90.00
_cell.angle_beta   90.00
_cell.angle_gamma   90.00
#
_symmetry.space_group_name_H-M   'P 1'
#
loop_
_entity.id
_entity.type
_entity.pdbx_description
1 polymer ?
#
loop_
_entity_poly.entity_id
_entity_poly.type
_entity_poly.pdbx_seq_one_letter_code
_entity_poly.pdbx_strand_id
1 'polypeptide(L)'
;VANGDTANKIGTYSLAVLAHAHNIPFYVAAPSSTIDRALAHGGLIPIEQRPSDEVVFIGNSRIAPEGATAAHPAFDVTPARLITAIITERGVLRPPFSEGLRTEE
;
A
#
# COMPACT_ATOMS: atom_id res chain seq x y z
N VAL A 1 -6.68 5.11 3.30
CA VAL A 1 -7.92 5.10 4.12
C VAL A 1 -7.90 6.24 5.14
N ALA A 2 -8.94 6.40 5.98
CA ALA A 2 -9.15 7.59 6.80
C ALA A 2 -8.00 7.97 7.75
N ASN A 3 -7.20 7.01 8.22
CA ASN A 3 -6.04 7.26 9.09
C ASN A 3 -4.72 7.50 8.34
N GLY A 4 -4.73 7.49 7.00
CA GLY A 4 -3.53 7.62 6.16
C GLY A 4 -2.81 6.31 5.83
N ASP A 5 -3.26 5.17 6.38
CA ASP A 5 -2.74 3.87 5.93
C ASP A 5 -3.04 3.70 4.44
N THR A 6 -2.05 3.21 3.70
CA THR A 6 -2.10 3.11 2.24
C THR A 6 -1.92 1.67 1.82
N ALA A 7 -2.90 1.11 1.11
CA ALA A 7 -2.69 -0.14 0.38
C ALA A 7 -2.11 0.17 -1.00
N ASN A 8 -1.05 -0.54 -1.38
CA ASN A 8 -0.44 -0.44 -2.71
C ASN A 8 0.20 -1.78 -3.10
N LYS A 9 0.69 -1.89 -4.34
CA LYS A 9 1.31 -3.11 -4.88
C LYS A 9 2.30 -3.72 -3.87
N ILE A 10 2.23 -5.04 -3.70
CA ILE A 10 3.09 -5.81 -2.79
C ILE A 10 4.57 -5.40 -2.94
N GLY A 11 5.23 -5.16 -1.82
CA GLY A 11 6.57 -4.58 -1.72
C GLY A 11 6.59 -3.13 -1.25
N THR A 12 5.48 -2.38 -1.33
CA THR A 12 5.43 -0.97 -0.92
C THR A 12 5.71 -0.82 0.58
N TYR A 13 5.12 -1.67 1.42
CA TYR A 13 5.39 -1.68 2.87
C TYR A 13 6.89 -1.91 3.16
N SER A 14 7.52 -2.87 2.48
CA SER A 14 8.95 -3.14 2.63
C SER A 14 9.81 -1.92 2.26
N LEU A 15 9.47 -1.23 1.16
CA LEU A 15 10.15 0.00 0.76
C LEU A 15 9.98 1.11 1.80
N ALA A 16 8.79 1.26 2.39
CA ALA A 16 8.54 2.24 3.44
C ALA A 16 9.32 1.94 4.72
N VAL A 17 9.43 0.67 5.11
CA VAL A 17 10.26 0.23 6.25
C VAL A 17 11.74 0.54 6.00
N LEU A 18 12.26 0.23 4.81
CA LEU A 18 13.64 0.54 4.44
C LEU A 18 13.90 2.04 4.40
N ALA A 19 13.00 2.83 3.80
CA ALA A 19 13.12 4.28 3.76
C ALA A 19 13.18 4.87 5.17
N HIS A 20 12.32 4.41 6.08
CA HIS A 20 12.32 4.82 7.47
C HIS A 20 13.63 4.46 8.17
N ALA A 21 14.13 3.23 8.01
CA ALA A 21 15.39 2.77 8.61
C ALA A 21 16.61 3.59 8.13
N HIS A 22 16.55 4.15 6.93
CA HIS A 22 17.62 4.96 6.34
C HIS A 22 17.36 6.48 6.40
N ASN A 23 16.34 6.93 7.13
CA ASN A 23 15.95 8.34 7.25
C ASN A 23 15.67 9.02 5.89
N ILE A 24 15.10 8.28 4.96
CA ILE A 24 14.69 8.77 3.64
C ILE A 24 13.18 9.08 3.70
N PRO A 25 12.73 10.28 3.26
CA PRO A 25 11.32 10.60 3.24
C PRO A 25 10.57 9.72 2.23
N PHE A 26 9.44 9.15 2.66
CA PHE A 26 8.59 8.29 1.84
C PHE A 26 7.28 9.00 1.52
N TYR A 27 7.00 9.21 0.23
CA TYR A 27 5.81 9.92 -0.23
C TYR A 27 4.86 8.97 -0.96
N VAL A 28 3.57 9.13 -0.69
CA VAL A 28 2.51 8.50 -1.49
C VAL A 28 1.89 9.57 -2.38
N ALA A 29 1.77 9.31 -3.67
CA ALA A 29 1.02 10.17 -4.59
C ALA A 29 -0.24 9.42 -5.04
N ALA A 30 -1.41 9.97 -4.73
CA ALA A 30 -2.69 9.38 -5.07
C ALA A 30 -3.75 10.48 -5.24
N PRO A 31 -4.68 10.36 -6.20
CA PRO A 31 -5.79 11.30 -6.30
C PRO A 31 -6.71 11.17 -5.08
N SER A 32 -7.39 12.26 -4.73
CA SER A 32 -8.31 12.28 -3.58
C SER A 32 -9.39 11.18 -3.66
N SER A 33 -9.78 10.78 -4.87
CA SER A 33 -10.75 9.71 -5.14
C SER A 33 -10.31 8.31 -4.69
N THR A 34 -9.00 8.07 -4.49
CA THR A 34 -8.47 6.79 -3.98
C THR A 34 -8.54 6.70 -2.45
N ILE A 35 -8.87 7.80 -1.78
CA ILE A 35 -8.99 7.83 -0.33
C ILE A 35 -10.37 7.31 0.08
N ASP A 36 -10.41 6.06 0.52
CA ASP A 36 -11.59 5.52 1.20
C ASP A 36 -11.69 6.09 2.63
N ARG A 37 -12.71 6.93 2.84
CA ARG A 37 -13.00 7.59 4.13
C ARG A 37 -13.92 6.76 5.04
N ALA A 38 -14.56 5.71 4.51
CA ALA A 38 -15.42 4.83 5.30
C ALA A 38 -14.60 3.84 6.14
N LEU A 39 -13.43 3.44 5.65
CA LEU A 39 -12.53 2.57 6.40
C LEU A 39 -11.67 3.34 7.41
N ALA A 40 -11.80 2.95 8.68
CA ALA A 40 -11.11 3.61 9.79
C ALA A 40 -9.58 3.43 9.76
N HIS A 41 -9.09 2.26 9.35
CA HIS A 41 -7.65 1.95 9.32
C HIS A 41 -7.31 0.87 8.29
N GLY A 42 -6.02 0.74 7.96
CA GLY A 42 -5.53 -0.11 6.88
C GLY A 42 -5.78 -1.61 7.08
N GLY A 43 -5.87 -2.06 8.33
CA GLY A 43 -6.25 -3.44 8.66
C GLY A 43 -7.67 -3.87 8.20
N LEU A 44 -8.51 -2.93 7.75
CA LEU A 44 -9.83 -3.23 7.19
C LEU A 44 -9.82 -3.34 5.66
N ILE A 45 -8.69 -3.02 5.00
CA ILE A 45 -8.60 -3.10 3.54
C ILE A 45 -8.50 -4.58 3.14
N PRO A 46 -9.43 -5.11 2.34
CA PRO A 46 -9.32 -6.48 1.84
C PRO A 46 -8.13 -6.58 0.87
N ILE A 47 -7.26 -7.57 1.09
CA ILE A 47 -6.10 -7.81 0.22
C ILE A 47 -6.43 -8.93 -0.76
N GLU A 48 -6.48 -8.57 -2.04
CA GLU A 48 -6.64 -9.52 -3.14
C GLU A 48 -5.56 -10.60 -3.08
N GLN A 49 -5.99 -11.86 -3.06
CA GLN A 49 -5.14 -13.03 -3.25
C GLN A 49 -5.27 -13.49 -4.69
N ARG A 50 -4.15 -13.51 -5.41
CA ARG A 50 -4.09 -13.92 -6.82
C ARG A 50 -3.67 -15.39 -6.94
N PRO A 51 -3.87 -16.01 -8.12
CA PRO A 51 -3.44 -17.39 -8.34
C PRO A 51 -1.94 -17.58 -8.08
N SER A 52 -1.60 -18.71 -7.47
CA SER A 52 -0.20 -19.14 -7.25
C SER A 52 0.58 -19.25 -8.56
N ASP A 53 -0.10 -19.54 -9.68
CA ASP A 53 0.51 -19.73 -10.99
C ASP A 53 1.27 -18.50 -11.47
N GLU A 54 0.79 -17.30 -11.15
CA GLU A 54 1.46 -16.04 -11.50
C GLU A 54 2.81 -15.84 -10.76
N VAL A 55 3.10 -16.65 -9.73
CA VAL A 55 4.39 -16.66 -9.03
C VAL A 55 5.27 -17.83 -9.49
N VAL A 56 4.68 -19.01 -9.69
CA VAL A 56 5.45 -20.21 -10.05
C VAL A 56 5.72 -20.34 -11.55
N PHE A 57 5.08 -19.51 -12.38
CA PHE A 57 5.35 -19.37 -13.82
C PHE A 57 5.76 -17.95 -14.21
N ILE A 58 6.60 -17.85 -15.24
CA ILE A 58 6.81 -16.62 -16.01
C ILE A 58 6.42 -16.92 -17.46
N GLY A 59 5.35 -16.24 -17.93
CA GLY A 59 4.70 -16.62 -19.18
C GLY A 59 4.25 -18.09 -19.11
N ASN A 60 4.66 -18.90 -20.08
CA ASN A 60 4.32 -20.32 -20.11
C ASN A 60 5.40 -21.23 -19.47
N SER A 61 6.44 -20.66 -18.86
CA SER A 61 7.57 -21.42 -18.29
C SER A 61 7.48 -21.52 -16.78
N ARG A 62 7.49 -22.75 -16.24
CA ARG A 62 7.52 -22.99 -14.80
C ARG A 62 8.91 -22.70 -14.24
N ILE A 63 9.01 -21.84 -13.24
CA ILE A 63 10.27 -21.44 -12.61
C ILE A 63 10.47 -22.02 -11.20
N ALA A 64 9.41 -22.58 -10.59
CA ALA A 64 9.47 -23.25 -9.30
C ALA A 64 9.41 -24.80 -9.44
N PRO A 65 9.94 -25.56 -8.46
CA PRO A 65 9.88 -27.03 -8.46
C PRO A 65 8.46 -27.58 -8.59
N GLU A 66 8.28 -28.66 -9.36
CA GLU A 66 6.97 -29.30 -9.56
C GLU A 66 6.24 -29.56 -8.23
N GLY A 67 4.94 -29.27 -8.20
CA GLY A 67 4.11 -29.36 -6.98
C GLY A 67 4.25 -28.18 -6.00
N ALA A 68 5.25 -27.30 -6.16
CA ALA A 68 5.34 -26.08 -5.35
C ALA A 68 4.15 -25.15 -5.60
N THR A 69 3.70 -24.52 -4.51
CA THR A 69 2.68 -23.46 -4.47
C THR A 69 3.28 -22.19 -3.86
N ALA A 70 2.60 -21.06 -4.03
CA ALA A 70 3.03 -19.76 -3.54
C ALA A 70 1.87 -18.98 -2.94
N ALA A 71 2.16 -18.20 -1.91
CA ALA A 71 1.31 -17.10 -1.49
C ALA A 71 1.45 -15.95 -2.50
N HIS A 72 0.34 -15.36 -2.92
CA HIS A 72 0.35 -14.27 -3.88
C HIS A 72 -0.62 -13.14 -3.49
N PRO A 73 -0.35 -12.44 -2.37
CA PRO A 73 -1.05 -11.20 -2.06
C PRO A 73 -0.66 -10.14 -3.10
N ALA A 74 -1.65 -9.55 -3.76
CA ALA A 74 -1.41 -8.57 -4.82
C ALA A 74 -1.01 -7.18 -4.29
N PHE A 75 -1.25 -6.91 -3.01
CA PHE A 75 -1.05 -5.64 -2.33
C PHE A 75 -0.54 -5.87 -0.91
N ASP A 76 0.09 -4.86 -0.33
CA ASP A 76 0.34 -4.74 1.11
C ASP A 76 -0.17 -3.40 1.64
N VAL A 77 -0.21 -3.26 2.97
CA VAL A 77 -0.61 -2.04 3.66
C VAL A 77 0.62 -1.39 4.29
N THR A 78 0.91 -0.16 3.87
CA THR A 78 1.91 0.71 4.49
C THR A 78 1.25 1.54 5.58
N PRO A 79 1.65 1.38 6.85
CA PRO A 79 1.10 2.19 7.94
C PRO A 79 1.46 3.68 7.81
N ALA A 80 0.53 4.55 8.17
CA ALA A 80 0.65 6.00 8.09
C ALA A 80 1.92 6.55 8.74
N ARG A 81 2.39 5.96 9.85
CA ARG A 81 3.62 6.38 10.56
C ARG A 81 4.90 6.26 9.71
N LEU A 82 4.89 5.46 8.65
CA LEU A 82 6.01 5.30 7.73
C LEU A 82 5.93 6.25 6.53
N ILE A 83 4.87 7.04 6.41
CA ILE A 83 4.60 7.94 5.28
C ILE A 83 4.86 9.39 5.71
N THR A 84 5.73 10.07 4.97
CA THR A 84 6.08 11.48 5.21
C THR A 84 4.97 12.44 4.77
N ALA A 85 4.35 12.18 3.63
CA ALA A 85 3.22 12.96 3.12
C ALA A 85 2.42 12.17 2.08
N ILE A 86 1.15 12.55 1.90
CA ILE A 86 0.30 12.08 0.82
C ILE A 86 0.03 13.27 -0.12
N ILE A 87 0.41 13.14 -1.38
CA ILE A 87 0.28 14.17 -2.42
C ILE A 87 -0.97 13.86 -3.23
N THR A 88 -1.88 14.83 -3.31
CA THR A 88 -3.12 14.77 -4.08
C THR A 88 -3.21 15.95 -5.04
N GLU A 89 -4.23 15.98 -5.90
CA GLU A 89 -4.53 17.13 -6.75
C GLU A 89 -4.98 18.38 -5.96
N ARG A 90 -5.32 18.21 -4.67
CA ARG A 90 -5.79 19.28 -3.78
C ARG A 90 -4.69 19.82 -2.86
N GLY A 91 -3.52 19.19 -2.85
CA GLY A 91 -2.37 19.61 -2.05
C GLY A 91 -1.63 18.45 -1.40
N VAL A 92 -0.78 18.78 -0.43
CA VAL A 92 0.07 17.82 0.28
C VAL A 92 -0.40 17.67 1.71
N LEU A 93 -0.92 16.48 2.03
CA LEU A 93 -1.36 16.10 3.38
C LEU A 93 -0.16 15.61 4.19
N ARG A 94 -0.09 16.00 5.46
CA ARG A 94 0.98 15.61 6.40
C ARG A 94 0.38 15.01 7.68
N PRO A 95 1.14 14.21 8.45
CA PRO A 95 0.69 13.74 9.76
C PRO A 95 0.34 14.90 10.72
N PRO A 96 -0.68 14.75 11.58
CA PRO A 96 -1.61 13.62 11.66
C PRO A 96 -2.63 13.63 10.50
N PHE A 97 -2.65 12.54 9.70
CA PHE A 97 -3.44 12.49 8.47
C PHE A 97 -4.96 12.50 8.70
N SER A 98 -5.42 11.98 9.85
CA SER A 98 -6.85 11.87 10.18
C SER A 98 -7.60 13.21 10.20
N GLU A 99 -6.89 14.32 10.43
CA GLU A 99 -7.48 15.65 10.46
C GLU A 99 -7.62 16.21 9.03
N GLY A 100 -6.53 16.21 8.27
CA GLY A 100 -6.51 16.70 6.88
C GLY A 100 -7.39 15.89 5.93
N LEU A 101 -7.58 14.59 6.19
CA LEU A 101 -8.44 13.71 5.40
C LEU A 101 -9.94 13.85 5.70
N ARG A 102 -10.33 14.52 6.80
CA ARG A 102 -11.73 14.75 7.17
C ARG A 102 -12.28 16.09 6.69
N THR A 103 -11.42 17.11 6.57
CA THR A 103 -11.83 18.51 6.35
C THR A 103 -12.05 18.92 4.89
N GLU A 104 -11.75 18.06 3.92
CA GLU A 104 -12.05 18.38 2.52
C GLU A 104 -13.49 17.96 2.17
N GLU A 105 -14.43 18.87 2.39
CA GLU A 105 -15.71 18.98 1.66
C GLU A 105 -15.57 20.06 0.57
#